data_AF-A0A1A8EJQ6-F1
#
_entry.id   AF-A0A1A8EJQ6-F1
#
_cell.length_a   1.000
_cell.length_b   1.000
_cell.length_c   1.000
_cell.angle_alpha   90.00
_cell.angle_beta   90.00
_cell.angle_gamma   90.00
#
_symmetry.space_group_name_H-M   'P 1'
#
loop_
_entity.id
_entity.type
_entity.pdbx_description
1 polymer ?
#
loop_
_entity_poly.entity_id
_entity_poly.type
_entity_poly.pdbx_seq_one_letter_code
_entity_poly.pdbx_strand_id
1 'polypeptide(L)'
;MYTTERRRVSLRQSKRRDPIRVSAGSFWQDALALELSACNGSGKQLVSPRSRTVAYIVNEDASVPQTEENLSLTCLKEACADAHATLKTISFDKISVGTTDILDCFYNADVAVVEMSDSFCQPSLFYHLAVREGFSMTNNIILYGFKPESDLQAVKEQCGSYTFIPYLVSP
;
A
#
# COMPACT_ATOMS: atom_id res chain seq x y z
N MET A 1 16.27 73.51 -16.28
CA MET A 1 17.18 73.27 -15.14
C MET A 1 17.32 71.76 -14.96
N TYR A 2 18.54 71.24 -15.14
CA TYR A 2 18.93 69.87 -14.80
C TYR A 2 19.21 69.77 -13.31
N THR A 3 18.78 68.69 -12.65
CA THR A 3 19.59 67.98 -11.66
C THR A 3 19.22 66.49 -11.62
N THR A 4 20.27 65.72 -11.40
CA THR A 4 20.52 64.29 -11.63
C THR A 4 20.28 63.41 -10.39
N GLU A 5 19.83 62.18 -10.65
CA GLU A 5 20.35 60.90 -10.13
C GLU A 5 20.28 60.55 -8.61
N ARG A 6 19.60 59.44 -8.24
CA ARG A 6 20.20 58.14 -7.83
C ARG A 6 19.23 57.19 -7.10
N ARG A 7 18.92 56.09 -7.82
CA ARG A 7 19.07 54.68 -7.42
C ARG A 7 18.58 54.23 -6.03
N ARG A 8 17.55 53.37 -6.01
CA ARG A 8 17.61 52.04 -5.36
C ARG A 8 16.60 51.06 -5.97
N VAL A 9 17.14 49.89 -6.28
CA VAL A 9 16.53 48.64 -6.78
C VAL A 9 15.48 48.07 -5.83
N SER A 10 14.46 47.37 -6.34
CA SER A 10 14.42 45.90 -6.35
C SER A 10 13.01 45.29 -6.34
N LEU A 11 12.94 44.11 -6.96
CA LEU A 11 12.00 42.99 -6.77
C LEU A 11 10.60 43.08 -7.39
N ARG A 12 10.53 42.44 -8.57
CA ARG A 12 9.35 41.79 -9.14
C ARG A 12 8.51 41.13 -8.03
N GLN A 13 7.28 41.59 -7.84
CA GLN A 13 6.27 40.85 -7.07
C GLN A 13 5.84 39.63 -7.87
N SER A 14 6.52 38.51 -7.65
CA SER A 14 5.95 37.19 -7.91
C SER A 14 4.79 36.98 -6.95
N LYS A 15 3.57 37.00 -7.49
CA LYS A 15 2.34 36.61 -6.81
C LYS A 15 2.51 35.19 -6.27
N ARG A 16 2.91 35.09 -4.99
CA ARG A 16 2.94 33.83 -4.25
C ARG A 16 1.50 33.33 -4.21
N ARG A 17 1.21 32.25 -4.94
CA ARG A 17 0.00 31.48 -4.70
C ARG A 17 0.21 30.80 -3.36
N ASP A 18 -0.58 31.17 -2.37
CA ASP A 18 -0.66 30.43 -1.13
C ASP A 18 -1.01 28.97 -1.44
N PRO A 19 -0.39 27.99 -0.79
CA PRO A 19 -0.83 26.61 -0.91
C PRO A 19 -2.23 26.55 -0.29
N ILE A 20 -3.23 26.36 -1.16
CA ILE A 20 -4.58 26.02 -0.75
C ILE A 20 -4.46 24.84 0.20
N ARG A 21 -4.82 25.04 1.48
CA ARG A 21 -4.99 23.94 2.42
C ARG A 21 -6.15 23.10 1.91
N VAL A 22 -5.84 22.06 1.15
CA VAL A 22 -6.82 21.06 0.76
C VAL A 22 -7.12 20.25 2.02
N SER A 23 -8.38 20.24 2.43
CA SER A 23 -8.83 19.40 3.55
C SER A 23 -8.53 17.94 3.21
N ALA A 24 -7.99 17.19 4.17
CA ALA A 24 -7.80 15.75 4.00
C ALA A 24 -9.16 15.12 3.67
N GLY A 25 -9.23 14.38 2.55
CA GLY A 25 -10.45 13.70 2.08
C GLY A 25 -11.10 14.26 0.80
N SER A 26 -10.69 15.44 0.31
CA SER A 26 -11.31 16.03 -0.90
C SER A 26 -10.79 15.51 -2.24
N PHE A 27 -9.74 14.68 -2.24
CA PHE A 27 -9.04 14.27 -3.46
C PHE A 27 -9.87 13.31 -4.35
N TRP A 28 -10.79 12.55 -3.74
CA TRP A 28 -11.59 11.55 -4.43
C TRP A 28 -12.84 12.10 -5.13
N GLN A 29 -13.17 13.38 -4.93
CA GLN A 29 -14.33 14.03 -5.54
C GLN A 29 -13.98 14.91 -6.73
N ASP A 30 -12.68 15.09 -7.02
CA ASP A 30 -12.25 15.97 -8.10
C ASP A 30 -12.19 15.18 -9.41
N ALA A 31 -13.04 15.54 -10.37
CA ALA A 31 -13.10 14.90 -11.69
C ALA A 31 -11.77 14.99 -12.46
N LEU A 32 -10.92 15.97 -12.12
CA LEU A 32 -9.58 16.11 -12.70
C LEU A 32 -8.57 15.08 -12.15
N ALA A 33 -8.82 14.51 -10.97
CA ALA A 33 -7.98 13.46 -10.39
C ALA A 33 -8.18 12.10 -11.10
N LEU A 34 -9.38 11.83 -11.64
CA LEU A 34 -9.63 10.67 -12.51
C LEU A 34 -8.92 10.82 -13.87
N GLU A 35 -8.92 12.02 -14.46
CA GLU A 35 -8.28 12.27 -15.75
C GLU A 35 -6.74 12.10 -15.71
N LEU A 36 -6.11 12.44 -14.58
CA LEU A 36 -4.68 12.19 -14.35
C LEU A 36 -4.31 10.71 -14.25
N SER A 37 -5.28 9.85 -13.91
CA SER A 37 -5.09 8.39 -13.87
C SER A 37 -5.30 7.72 -15.24
N ALA A 38 -5.94 8.42 -16.19
CA ALA A 38 -6.26 7.89 -17.51
C ALA A 38 -5.18 8.18 -18.58
N CYS A 39 -4.21 9.07 -18.32
CA CYS A 39 -3.16 9.39 -19.29
C CYS A 39 -1.95 8.43 -19.19
N ASN A 40 -2.06 7.30 -19.88
CA ASN A 40 -0.88 6.55 -20.35
C ASN A 40 -0.13 7.41 -21.39
N GLY A 41 0.92 8.11 -20.95
CA GLY A 41 1.79 8.85 -21.86
C GLY A 41 2.90 9.64 -21.16
N SER A 42 4.12 9.07 -21.11
CA SER A 42 5.39 9.83 -21.15
C SER A 42 5.60 10.96 -20.12
N GLY A 43 5.05 10.85 -18.92
CA GLY A 43 5.38 11.76 -17.81
C GLY A 43 6.24 11.03 -16.79
N LYS A 44 7.50 11.43 -16.60
CA LYS A 44 8.30 10.99 -15.44
C LYS A 44 7.53 11.42 -14.19
N GLN A 45 6.80 10.50 -13.57
CA GLN A 45 6.23 10.68 -12.25
C GLN A 45 7.42 10.88 -11.31
N LEU A 46 7.71 12.14 -10.98
CA LEU A 46 8.63 12.53 -9.91
C LEU A 46 7.95 12.14 -8.59
N VAL A 47 7.90 10.84 -8.32
CA VAL A 47 7.61 10.30 -7.01
C VAL A 47 8.78 10.74 -6.15
N SER A 48 8.52 11.69 -5.25
CA SER A 48 9.38 11.96 -4.08
C SER A 48 9.89 10.61 -3.54
N PRO A 49 11.15 10.49 -3.06
CA PRO A 49 11.64 9.27 -2.45
C PRO A 49 10.99 9.10 -1.07
N ARG A 50 9.67 8.91 -1.05
CA ARG A 50 8.94 8.44 0.10
C ARG A 50 9.26 6.96 0.16
N SER A 51 9.83 6.51 1.28
CA SER A 51 9.99 5.10 1.57
C SER A 51 8.64 4.42 1.36
N ARG A 52 8.57 3.46 0.44
CA ARG A 52 7.33 2.72 0.15
C ARG A 52 6.88 2.03 1.44
N THR A 53 5.60 2.03 1.70
CA THR A 53 4.99 1.41 2.87
C THR A 53 4.35 0.08 2.48
N VAL A 54 4.70 -0.99 3.18
CA VAL A 54 4.17 -2.33 2.96
C VAL A 54 3.39 -2.72 4.21
N ALA A 55 2.09 -3.00 4.07
CA ALA A 55 1.30 -3.57 5.14
C ALA A 55 1.18 -5.09 4.94
N TYR A 56 1.59 -5.86 5.94
CA TYR A 56 1.50 -7.31 5.92
C TYR A 56 0.54 -7.80 7.00
N ILE A 57 -0.47 -8.59 6.59
CA ILE A 57 -1.38 -9.23 7.53
C ILE A 57 -0.85 -10.62 7.87
N VAL A 58 -0.50 -10.80 9.14
CA VAL A 58 -0.09 -12.08 9.72
C VAL A 58 -1.32 -12.81 10.22
N ASN A 59 -1.44 -14.08 9.83
CA ASN A 59 -2.35 -14.99 10.48
C ASN A 59 -1.65 -15.63 11.69
N GLU A 60 -2.12 -15.35 12.90
CA GLU A 60 -1.63 -16.04 14.10
C GLU A 60 -2.41 -17.34 14.25
N ASP A 61 -1.94 -18.41 13.62
CA ASP A 61 -2.45 -19.74 13.87
C ASP A 61 -2.08 -20.17 15.30
N ALA A 62 -3.05 -20.17 16.22
CA ALA A 62 -2.89 -20.63 17.61
C ALA A 62 -2.49 -22.12 17.74
N SER A 63 -2.35 -22.85 16.62
CA SER A 63 -2.10 -24.29 16.55
C SER A 63 -0.69 -24.67 16.11
N VAL A 64 0.13 -23.74 15.61
CA VAL A 64 1.50 -24.02 15.16
C VAL A 64 2.48 -23.51 16.22
N PRO A 65 3.38 -24.35 16.76
CA PRO A 65 4.34 -23.91 17.76
C PRO A 65 5.20 -22.78 17.19
N GLN A 66 5.40 -21.73 17.98
CA GLN A 66 6.14 -20.48 17.69
C GLN A 66 7.63 -20.67 17.35
N THR A 67 8.05 -21.90 17.02
CA THR A 67 9.44 -22.32 16.80
C THR A 67 9.88 -22.20 15.34
N GLU A 68 8.94 -22.11 14.39
CA GLU A 68 9.19 -21.68 13.02
C GLU A 68 8.81 -20.20 12.92
N GLU A 69 9.76 -19.29 13.06
CA GLU A 69 9.54 -17.92 12.60
C GLU A 69 9.02 -18.00 11.16
N ASN A 70 7.82 -17.48 10.90
CA ASN A 70 7.19 -17.49 9.58
C ASN A 70 8.22 -17.14 8.49
N LEU A 71 8.74 -18.15 7.78
CA LEU A 71 9.81 -17.95 6.81
C LEU A 71 9.39 -16.94 5.74
N SER A 72 8.10 -16.93 5.42
CA SER A 72 7.43 -15.93 4.59
C SER A 72 7.62 -14.49 5.10
N LEU A 73 7.45 -14.27 6.40
CA LEU A 73 7.62 -12.99 7.07
C LEU A 73 9.10 -12.56 7.07
N THR A 74 10.03 -13.48 7.31
CA THR A 74 11.48 -13.20 7.25
C THR A 74 11.90 -12.81 5.83
N CYS A 75 11.51 -13.59 4.82
CA CYS A 75 11.74 -13.25 3.41
C CYS A 75 11.11 -11.90 3.04
N LEU A 76 9.91 -11.60 3.55
CA LEU A 76 9.24 -10.32 3.30
C LEU A 76 9.99 -9.15 3.95
N LYS A 77 10.52 -9.33 5.17
CA LYS A 77 11.37 -8.32 5.84
C LYS A 77 12.61 -8.03 5.02
N GLU A 78 13.30 -9.06 4.53
CA GLU A 78 14.48 -8.93 3.67
C GLU A 78 14.14 -8.20 2.37
N ALA A 79 13.08 -8.63 1.67
CA ALA A 79 12.63 -7.97 0.46
C ALA A 79 12.24 -6.50 0.68
N CYS A 80 11.62 -6.18 1.83
CA CYS A 80 11.33 -4.80 2.20
C CYS A 80 12.60 -4.00 2.47
N ALA A 81 13.60 -4.59 3.13
CA ALA A 81 14.89 -3.95 3.39
C ALA A 81 15.62 -3.61 2.09
N ASP A 82 15.66 -4.56 1.14
CA ASP A 82 16.28 -4.41 -0.18
C ASP A 82 15.57 -3.33 -1.02
N ALA A 83 14.24 -3.25 -0.92
CA ALA A 83 13.44 -2.25 -1.61
C ALA A 83 13.40 -0.88 -0.90
N HIS A 84 14.09 -0.73 0.24
CA HIS A 84 14.01 0.44 1.12
C HIS A 84 12.57 0.82 1.50
N ALA A 85 11.75 -0.21 1.73
CA ALA A 85 10.36 -0.10 2.13
C ALA A 85 10.18 -0.28 3.64
N THR A 86 9.23 0.46 4.22
CA THR A 86 8.82 0.32 5.62
C THR A 86 7.75 -0.77 5.72
N LEU A 87 8.12 -1.92 6.29
CA LEU A 87 7.18 -3.00 6.59
C LEU A 87 6.41 -2.71 7.89
N LYS A 88 5.09 -2.82 7.82
CA LYS A 88 4.18 -2.79 8.97
C LYS A 88 3.42 -4.10 9.06
N THR A 89 3.60 -4.79 10.16
CA THR A 89 2.94 -6.07 10.43
C THR A 89 1.67 -5.83 11.25
N ILE A 90 0.54 -6.37 10.78
CA ILE A 90 -0.78 -6.26 11.38
C ILE A 90 -1.29 -7.70 11.59
N SER A 91 -1.78 -8.03 12.78
CA SER A 91 -2.40 -9.34 13.01
C SER A 91 -3.84 -9.36 12.51
N PHE A 92 -4.35 -10.53 12.13
CA PHE A 92 -5.74 -10.70 11.70
C PHE A 92 -6.75 -10.15 12.73
N ASP A 93 -6.50 -10.37 14.02
CA ASP A 93 -7.37 -9.85 15.09
C ASP A 93 -7.46 -8.32 15.10
N LYS A 94 -6.36 -7.63 14.79
CA LYS A 94 -6.35 -6.16 14.79
C LYS A 94 -7.15 -5.60 13.61
N ILE A 95 -7.02 -6.22 12.43
CA ILE A 95 -7.77 -5.77 11.26
C ILE A 95 -9.25 -6.13 11.35
N SER A 96 -9.58 -7.27 11.97
CA SER A 96 -10.97 -7.69 12.18
C SER A 96 -11.71 -6.84 13.22
N VAL A 97 -11.01 -6.35 14.26
CA VAL A 97 -11.54 -5.34 15.18
C VAL A 97 -11.81 -4.01 14.45
N GLY A 98 -11.00 -3.69 13.43
CA GLY A 98 -11.24 -2.56 12.55
C GLY A 98 -10.99 -1.21 13.22
N THR A 99 -9.98 -1.09 14.08
CA THR A 99 -9.61 0.21 14.66
C THR A 99 -9.15 1.18 13.58
N THR A 100 -9.48 2.46 13.72
CA THR A 100 -9.25 3.47 12.67
C THR A 100 -7.78 3.60 12.29
N ASP A 101 -6.86 3.48 13.24
CA ASP A 101 -5.41 3.53 13.03
C ASP A 101 -4.89 2.33 12.22
N ILE A 102 -5.42 1.13 12.47
CA ILE A 102 -5.05 -0.09 11.74
C ILE A 102 -5.62 -0.07 10.32
N LEU A 103 -6.89 0.31 10.18
CA LEU A 103 -7.53 0.43 8.87
C LEU A 103 -6.88 1.53 8.01
N ASP A 104 -6.58 2.69 8.60
CA ASP A 104 -5.83 3.76 7.92
C ASP A 104 -4.46 3.27 7.45
N CYS A 105 -3.75 2.55 8.32
CA CYS A 105 -2.46 1.97 8.01
C CYS A 105 -2.52 0.95 6.85
N PHE A 106 -3.55 0.10 6.83
CA PHE A 106 -3.69 -0.95 5.81
C PHE A 106 -4.20 -0.41 4.48
N TYR A 107 -5.28 0.38 4.49
CA TYR A 107 -5.89 0.92 3.27
C TYR A 107 -5.00 1.94 2.57
N ASN A 108 -4.18 2.70 3.30
CA ASN A 108 -3.28 3.68 2.71
C ASN A 108 -1.83 3.19 2.50
N ALA A 109 -1.53 1.92 2.78
CA ALA A 109 -0.21 1.36 2.44
C ALA A 109 0.01 1.40 0.93
N ASP A 110 1.25 1.51 0.45
CA ASP A 110 1.56 1.47 -0.97
C ASP A 110 1.40 0.05 -1.54
N VAL A 111 1.72 -0.96 -0.74
CA VAL A 111 1.55 -2.39 -1.04
C VAL A 111 0.88 -3.08 0.15
N ALA A 112 -0.16 -3.87 -0.12
CA ALA A 112 -0.75 -4.76 0.86
C ALA A 112 -0.34 -6.20 0.56
N VAL A 113 0.16 -6.91 1.56
CA VAL A 113 0.52 -8.32 1.50
C VAL A 113 -0.36 -9.05 2.49
N VAL A 114 -1.07 -10.07 2.02
CA VAL A 114 -2.05 -10.78 2.84
C VAL A 114 -1.82 -12.27 2.71
N GLU A 115 -1.70 -12.95 3.85
CA GLU A 115 -1.58 -14.39 3.87
C GLU A 115 -2.96 -15.06 3.89
N MET A 116 -3.25 -15.87 2.87
CA MET A 116 -4.53 -16.55 2.67
C MET A 116 -4.45 -18.05 3.00
N SER A 117 -3.47 -18.46 3.80
CA SER A 117 -3.25 -19.86 4.18
C SER A 117 -4.42 -20.44 5.01
N ASP A 118 -5.14 -19.60 5.76
CA ASP A 118 -6.33 -19.99 6.53
C ASP A 118 -7.63 -19.62 5.82
N SER A 119 -8.40 -20.65 5.49
CA SER A 119 -9.74 -20.55 4.90
C SER A 119 -10.75 -19.74 5.73
N PHE A 120 -10.60 -19.69 7.06
CA PHE A 120 -11.51 -18.94 7.92
C PHE A 120 -11.31 -17.43 7.79
N CYS A 121 -10.05 -17.00 7.63
CA CYS A 121 -9.70 -15.59 7.47
C CYS A 121 -9.99 -15.08 6.05
N GLN A 122 -9.96 -15.95 5.04
CA GLN A 122 -10.10 -15.59 3.62
C GLN A 122 -11.27 -14.63 3.32
N PRO A 123 -12.53 -14.88 3.73
CA PRO A 123 -13.64 -13.97 3.42
C PRO A 123 -13.44 -12.55 3.96
N SER A 124 -12.91 -12.43 5.18
CA SER A 124 -12.64 -11.14 5.83
C SER A 124 -11.47 -10.41 5.15
N LEU A 125 -10.42 -11.14 4.82
CA LEU A 125 -9.25 -10.60 4.13
C LEU A 125 -9.61 -10.11 2.72
N PHE A 126 -10.43 -10.85 1.97
CA PHE A 126 -10.94 -10.41 0.68
C PHE A 126 -11.81 -9.15 0.79
N TYR A 127 -12.61 -9.02 1.85
CA TYR A 127 -13.35 -7.79 2.11
C TYR A 127 -12.42 -6.58 2.24
N HIS A 128 -11.35 -6.68 3.03
CA HIS A 128 -10.40 -5.58 3.20
C HIS A 128 -9.64 -5.25 1.90
N LEU A 129 -9.29 -6.26 1.10
CA LEU A 129 -8.68 -6.04 -0.23
C LEU A 129 -9.64 -5.31 -1.18
N ALA A 130 -10.90 -5.72 -1.23
CA ALA A 130 -11.92 -5.08 -2.07
C ALA A 130 -12.18 -3.62 -1.68
N VAL A 131 -12.21 -3.33 -0.37
CA VAL A 131 -12.29 -1.94 0.12
C VAL A 131 -11.08 -1.13 -0.33
N ARG A 132 -9.88 -1.70 -0.24
CA ARG A 132 -8.64 -1.06 -0.69
C ARG A 132 -8.66 -0.78 -2.21
N GLU A 133 -9.16 -1.71 -3.03
CA GLU A 133 -9.38 -1.48 -4.46
C GLU A 133 -10.36 -0.34 -4.74
N GLY A 134 -11.41 -0.20 -3.92
CA GLY A 134 -12.34 0.94 -3.98
C GLY A 134 -11.66 2.30 -3.79
N PHE A 135 -10.54 2.34 -3.05
CA PHE A 135 -9.68 3.52 -2.91
C PHE A 135 -8.57 3.60 -3.95
N SER A 136 -8.70 2.93 -5.10
CA SER A 136 -7.68 2.87 -6.16
C SER A 136 -6.31 2.35 -5.70
N MET A 137 -6.27 1.64 -4.57
CA MET A 137 -5.06 1.04 -4.03
C MET A 137 -5.00 -0.43 -4.51
N THR A 138 -4.35 -0.64 -5.65
CA THR A 138 -4.44 -1.91 -6.40
C THR A 138 -3.25 -2.84 -6.22
N ASN A 139 -2.16 -2.38 -5.59
CA ASN A 139 -0.98 -3.20 -5.31
C ASN A 139 -1.26 -4.15 -4.13
N ASN A 140 -2.03 -5.19 -4.41
CA ASN A 140 -2.48 -6.21 -3.46
C ASN A 140 -1.81 -7.54 -3.83
N ILE A 141 -1.05 -8.09 -2.89
CA ILE A 141 -0.32 -9.36 -3.02
C ILE A 141 -0.95 -10.36 -2.06
N ILE A 142 -1.27 -11.54 -2.59
CA ILE A 142 -1.74 -12.67 -1.82
C ILE A 142 -0.60 -13.67 -1.71
N LEU A 143 -0.19 -13.97 -0.47
CA LEU A 143 0.70 -15.08 -0.15
C LEU A 143 -0.12 -16.30 0.22
N TYR A 144 0.29 -17.46 -0.26
CA TYR A 144 -0.38 -18.72 0.04
C TYR A 144 0.63 -19.83 0.35
N GLY A 145 0.62 -20.35 1.57
CA GLY A 145 1.41 -21.51 1.97
C GLY A 145 0.85 -22.78 1.33
N PHE A 146 1.44 -23.19 0.21
CA PHE A 146 1.03 -24.38 -0.52
C PHE A 146 1.25 -25.64 0.31
N LYS A 147 0.19 -26.44 0.47
CA LYS A 147 0.26 -27.82 0.95
C LYS A 147 -0.01 -28.75 -0.24
N PRO A 148 0.72 -29.87 -0.38
CA PRO A 148 0.62 -30.76 -1.55
C PRO A 148 -0.78 -31.37 -1.76
N GLU A 149 -1.64 -31.34 -0.75
CA GLU A 149 -3.04 -31.77 -0.83
C GLU A 149 -4.01 -30.68 -1.32
N SER A 150 -3.55 -29.43 -1.46
CA SER A 150 -4.37 -28.28 -1.82
C SER A 150 -4.43 -28.06 -3.34
N ASP A 151 -5.62 -27.81 -3.87
CA ASP A 151 -5.80 -27.45 -5.28
C ASP A 151 -5.39 -25.98 -5.51
N LEU A 152 -4.12 -25.77 -5.85
CA LEU A 152 -3.57 -24.45 -6.16
C LEU A 152 -4.33 -23.73 -7.27
N GLN A 153 -4.86 -24.47 -8.25
CA GLN A 153 -5.54 -23.87 -9.38
C GLN A 153 -6.88 -23.27 -8.94
N ALA A 154 -7.66 -24.01 -8.15
CA ALA A 154 -8.89 -23.51 -7.55
C ALA A 154 -8.67 -22.30 -6.63
N VAL A 155 -7.58 -22.29 -5.85
CA VAL A 155 -7.25 -21.16 -4.97
C VAL A 155 -6.84 -19.93 -5.78
N LYS A 156 -6.03 -20.13 -6.84
CA LYS A 156 -5.62 -19.05 -7.73
C LYS A 156 -6.81 -18.41 -8.44
N GLU A 157 -7.79 -19.19 -8.88
CA GLU A 157 -9.01 -18.69 -9.51
C GLU A 157 -9.85 -17.82 -8.56
N GLN A 158 -9.89 -18.16 -7.27
CA GLN A 158 -10.54 -17.35 -6.23
C GLN A 158 -9.84 -16.01 -5.98
N CYS A 159 -8.52 -15.94 -6.21
CA CYS A 159 -7.72 -14.73 -6.04
C CYS A 159 -7.90 -13.72 -7.18
N GLY A 160 -8.62 -14.05 -8.25
CA GLY A 160 -9.00 -13.11 -9.30
C GLY A 160 -7.81 -12.37 -9.93
N SER A 161 -7.79 -11.05 -9.78
CA SER A 161 -6.77 -10.17 -10.39
C SER A 161 -5.58 -9.87 -9.47
N TYR A 162 -5.61 -10.34 -8.23
CA TYR A 162 -4.55 -10.09 -7.26
C TYR A 162 -3.23 -10.79 -7.65
N THR A 163 -2.11 -10.22 -7.22
CA THR A 163 -0.81 -10.87 -7.42
C THR A 163 -0.70 -12.06 -6.47
N PHE A 164 -0.90 -13.27 -6.99
CA PHE A 164 -0.87 -14.51 -6.22
C PHE A 164 0.53 -15.15 -6.22
N ILE A 165 1.12 -15.31 -5.03
CA ILE A 165 2.44 -15.91 -4.83
C ILE A 165 2.30 -17.13 -3.90
N PRO A 166 2.27 -18.35 -4.46
CA PRO A 166 2.33 -19.56 -3.64
C PRO A 166 3.78 -19.81 -3.19
N TYR A 167 3.95 -20.25 -1.94
CA TYR A 167 5.25 -20.68 -1.40
C TYR A 167 5.12 -22.03 -0.71
N LEU A 168 6.20 -22.81 -0.70
CA LEU A 168 6.29 -24.10 -0.01
C LEU A 168 7.43 -24.02 0.99
N VAL A 169 7.19 -24.49 2.22
CA VAL A 169 8.25 -24.70 3.20
C VAL A 169 8.68 -26.16 3.14
N SER A 170 9.93 -26.40 2.74
CA SER A 170 10.52 -27.74 2.79
C SER A 170 11.06 -28.03 4.20
N PRO A 171 10.84 -29.24 4.74
CA PRO A 171 11.43 -29.68 6.00
C PRO A 171 12.96 -29.86 5.92
#